data_AF-A0A1W1Y042-F1
#
_entry.id   AF-A0A1W1Y042-F1
#
_cell.length_a   1.000
_cell.length_b   1.000
_cell.length_c   1.000
_cell.angle_alpha   90.00
_cell.angle_beta   90.00
_cell.angle_gamma   90.00
#
_symmetry.space_group_name_H-M   'P 1'
#
loop_
_entity.id
_entity.type
_entity.pdbx_description
1 polymer ?
#
loop_
_entity_poly.entity_id
_entity_poly.type
_entity_poly.pdbx_seq_one_letter_code
_entity_poly.pdbx_strand_id
1 'polypeptide(L)'
;MIIINTLNEINELDNIPKPLKEELLTYFQEIAEGIVGEAWKEYNLSEVGSIAVIEDDDTIDVLDKFGLMQGNNVPKVLPEFATRVIVGEAEMLKIIWVFGDCNGLSVYYSVGKFGKEFDAFIADYIIED
;
A
#
# COMPACT_ATOMS: atom_id res chain seq x y z
N MET A 1 11.13 -2.87 3.74
CA MET A 1 9.76 -2.31 3.68
C MET A 1 9.77 -0.89 4.20
N ILE A 2 9.14 0.02 3.47
CA ILE A 2 8.98 1.43 3.84
C ILE A 2 7.54 1.65 4.30
N ILE A 3 7.35 2.31 5.45
CA ILE A 3 6.03 2.72 5.97
C ILE A 3 5.92 4.24 5.91
N ILE A 4 4.82 4.71 5.35
CA ILE A 4 4.51 6.11 5.13
C ILE A 4 3.20 6.42 5.84
N ASN A 5 3.26 7.43 6.70
CA ASN A 5 2.18 8.00 7.48
C ASN A 5 2.06 9.51 7.24
N THR A 6 3.12 10.19 6.79
CA THR A 6 3.12 11.65 6.59
C THR A 6 3.61 12.08 5.22
N LEU A 7 3.19 13.28 4.80
CA LEU A 7 3.71 13.94 3.60
C LEU A 7 5.25 14.12 3.67
N ASN A 8 5.78 14.43 4.85
CA ASN A 8 7.23 14.60 5.03
C ASN A 8 8.00 13.31 4.79
N GLU A 9 7.50 12.18 5.29
CA GLU A 9 8.14 10.88 5.03
C GLU A 9 8.23 10.61 3.53
N ILE A 10 7.19 10.90 2.74
CA ILE A 10 7.23 10.80 1.27
C ILE A 10 8.32 11.71 0.69
N ASN A 11 8.37 12.96 1.12
CA ASN A 11 9.33 13.95 0.62
C ASN A 11 10.79 13.53 0.90
N GLU A 12 11.03 12.80 1.98
CA GLU A 12 12.35 12.28 2.39
C GLU A 12 12.73 10.95 1.70
N LEU A 13 11.83 10.32 0.93
CA LEU A 13 12.15 9.10 0.18
C LEU A 13 13.09 9.41 -0.99
N ASP A 14 14.35 9.06 -0.85
CA ASP A 14 15.37 9.23 -1.91
C ASP A 14 15.81 7.90 -2.54
N ASN A 15 15.43 6.77 -1.94
CA ASN A 15 15.80 5.41 -2.35
C ASN A 15 14.76 4.74 -3.27
N ILE A 16 13.69 5.43 -3.64
CA ILE A 16 12.65 4.89 -4.53
C ILE A 16 12.67 5.57 -5.90
N PRO A 17 12.19 4.89 -6.97
CA PRO A 17 12.04 5.52 -8.28
C PRO A 17 11.14 6.75 -8.22
N LYS A 18 11.51 7.81 -8.96
CA LYS A 18 10.72 9.05 -9.03
C LYS A 18 9.24 8.82 -9.38
N PRO A 19 8.88 7.95 -10.35
CA PRO A 19 7.46 7.68 -10.63
C PRO A 19 6.71 7.10 -9.43
N LEU A 20 7.37 6.28 -8.59
CA LEU A 20 6.75 5.72 -7.39
C LEU A 20 6.51 6.81 -6.34
N LYS A 21 7.47 7.73 -6.18
CA LYS A 21 7.31 8.89 -5.29
C LYS A 21 6.13 9.77 -5.71
N GLU A 22 5.93 9.97 -7.00
CA GLU A 22 4.80 10.73 -7.55
C GLU A 22 3.46 10.01 -7.31
N GLU A 23 3.38 8.70 -7.55
CA GLU A 23 2.20 7.87 -7.25
C GLU A 23 1.83 7.93 -5.75
N LEU A 24 2.82 7.76 -4.87
CA LEU A 24 2.61 7.82 -3.41
C LEU A 24 2.12 9.19 -2.96
N LEU A 25 2.65 10.27 -3.55
CA LEU A 25 2.23 11.64 -3.24
C LEU A 25 0.77 11.89 -3.65
N THR A 26 0.41 11.50 -4.87
CA THR A 26 -0.98 11.61 -5.37
C THR A 26 -1.92 10.83 -4.47
N TYR A 27 -1.59 9.57 -4.16
CA TYR A 27 -2.47 8.74 -3.36
C TYR A 27 -2.60 9.22 -1.91
N PHE A 28 -1.50 9.68 -1.30
CA PHE A 28 -1.54 10.31 0.01
C PHE A 28 -2.48 11.52 0.02
N GLN A 29 -2.36 12.39 -0.99
CA GLN A 29 -3.21 13.55 -1.14
C GLN A 29 -4.68 13.15 -1.26
N GLU A 30 -5.04 12.16 -2.09
CA GLU A 30 -6.42 11.69 -2.25
C GLU A 30 -7.03 11.22 -0.92
N ILE A 31 -6.30 10.39 -0.16
CA ILE A 31 -6.77 9.90 1.14
C ILE A 31 -6.97 11.07 2.11
N ALA A 32 -5.96 11.93 2.23
CA ALA A 32 -5.97 13.01 3.21
C ALA A 32 -7.00 14.11 2.86
N GLU A 33 -7.15 14.47 1.57
CA GLU A 33 -8.19 15.39 1.09
C GLU A 33 -9.59 14.84 1.32
N GLY A 34 -9.81 13.52 1.16
CA GLY A 34 -11.09 12.89 1.43
C GLY A 34 -11.58 13.03 2.88
N ILE A 35 -10.67 13.35 3.81
CA ILE A 35 -10.92 13.34 5.26
C ILE A 35 -10.90 14.76 5.83
N VAL A 36 -9.86 15.53 5.50
CA VAL A 36 -9.66 16.89 6.05
C VAL A 36 -9.74 18.00 4.98
N GLY A 37 -10.02 17.66 3.73
CA GLY A 37 -10.16 18.62 2.63
C GLY A 37 -8.87 19.40 2.38
N GLU A 38 -8.99 20.72 2.17
CA GLU A 38 -7.86 21.60 1.82
C GLU A 38 -6.75 21.66 2.89
N ALA A 39 -7.01 21.19 4.12
CA ALA A 39 -6.03 21.16 5.21
C ALA A 39 -5.12 19.91 5.20
N TRP A 40 -5.21 19.05 4.19
CA TRP A 40 -4.51 17.75 4.13
C TRP A 40 -3.00 17.81 4.32
N LYS A 41 -2.35 18.93 3.96
CA LYS A 41 -0.89 19.10 4.06
C LYS A 41 -0.39 19.12 5.51
N GLU A 42 -1.28 19.31 6.48
CA GLU A 42 -0.99 19.32 7.91
C GLU A 42 -1.31 17.97 8.58
N TYR A 43 -1.83 17.00 7.83
CA TYR A 43 -2.41 15.77 8.36
C TYR A 43 -1.44 14.58 8.31
N ASN A 44 -1.60 13.66 9.27
CA ASN A 44 -0.90 12.37 9.34
C ASN A 44 -1.93 11.25 9.15
N LEU A 45 -1.61 10.27 8.31
CA LEU A 45 -2.48 9.13 8.04
C LEU A 45 -2.63 8.19 9.24
N SER A 46 -1.88 8.33 10.34
CA SER A 46 -1.98 7.47 11.53
C SER A 46 -3.40 7.29 12.10
N GLU A 47 -4.33 8.18 11.79
CA GLU A 47 -5.74 8.12 12.21
C GLU A 47 -6.65 7.35 11.25
N VAL A 48 -6.17 7.05 10.03
CA VAL A 48 -6.98 6.57 8.89
C VAL A 48 -6.31 5.42 8.12
N GLY A 49 -5.02 5.20 8.31
CA GLY A 49 -4.26 4.05 7.80
C GLY A 49 -2.79 4.36 7.49
N SER A 50 -2.03 3.36 7.08
CA SER A 50 -0.65 3.57 6.60
C SER A 50 -0.51 3.17 5.14
N ILE A 51 0.48 3.72 4.45
CA ILE A 51 0.93 3.23 3.16
C ILE A 51 2.22 2.44 3.38
N ALA A 52 2.24 1.18 2.94
CA ALA A 52 3.40 0.31 2.97
C ALA A 52 3.91 0.07 1.55
N VAL A 53 5.21 0.25 1.34
CA VAL A 53 5.90 -0.09 0.09
C VAL A 53 6.83 -1.25 0.36
N ILE A 54 6.61 -2.33 -0.39
CA ILE A 54 7.42 -3.55 -0.31
C ILE A 54 8.65 -3.39 -1.21
N GLU A 55 9.82 -3.49 -0.60
CA GLU A 55 11.13 -3.38 -1.24
C GLU A 55 11.62 -4.74 -1.77
N ASP A 56 12.61 -4.74 -2.66
CA ASP A 56 13.09 -5.94 -3.35
C ASP A 56 13.66 -7.03 -2.45
N ASP A 57 14.14 -6.69 -1.25
CA ASP A 57 14.65 -7.63 -0.24
C ASP A 57 13.58 -8.13 0.75
N ASP A 58 12.39 -7.52 0.76
CA ASP A 58 11.29 -7.95 1.63
C ASP A 58 10.70 -9.30 1.21
N THR A 59 10.22 -10.07 2.19
CA THR A 59 9.40 -11.26 1.98
C THR A 59 7.96 -10.99 2.36
N ILE A 60 7.04 -11.89 2.01
CA ILE A 60 5.62 -11.79 2.39
C ILE A 60 5.40 -11.72 3.91
N ASP A 61 6.37 -12.19 4.70
CA ASP A 61 6.37 -12.12 6.18
C ASP A 61 6.26 -10.68 6.71
N VAL A 62 6.58 -9.67 5.90
CA VAL A 62 6.35 -8.27 6.30
C VAL A 62 4.87 -7.95 6.49
N LEU A 63 3.97 -8.67 5.82
CA LEU A 63 2.52 -8.53 6.00
C LEU A 63 2.04 -9.11 7.34
N ASP A 64 2.76 -10.07 7.93
CA ASP A 64 2.47 -10.58 9.28
C ASP A 64 2.63 -9.50 10.36
N LYS A 65 3.51 -8.49 10.13
CA LYS A 65 3.68 -7.36 11.06
C LYS A 65 2.40 -6.55 11.27
N PHE A 66 1.51 -6.59 10.28
CA PHE A 66 0.19 -5.95 10.31
C PHE A 66 -0.92 -6.92 10.74
N GLY A 67 -0.58 -8.17 11.08
CA GLY A 67 -1.55 -9.21 11.41
C GLY A 67 -2.38 -9.67 10.21
N LEU A 68 -1.88 -9.45 8.99
CA LEU A 68 -2.61 -9.75 7.75
C LEU A 68 -2.46 -11.20 7.30
N MET A 69 -1.46 -11.93 7.80
CA MET A 69 -1.25 -13.34 7.48
C MET A 69 -1.36 -14.23 8.73
N GLN A 70 -1.44 -15.53 8.48
CA GLN A 70 -1.50 -16.58 9.50
C GLN A 70 -0.12 -17.22 9.77
N GLY A 71 0.98 -16.60 9.32
CA GLY A 71 2.35 -17.13 9.47
C GLY A 71 2.75 -18.27 8.50
N ASN A 72 1.91 -18.57 7.49
CA ASN A 72 2.17 -19.59 6.45
C ASN A 72 1.83 -19.07 5.03
N ASN A 73 2.05 -17.78 4.76
CA ASN A 73 1.66 -17.11 3.50
C ASN A 73 0.16 -17.16 3.19
N VAL A 74 -0.66 -17.53 4.18
CA VAL A 74 -2.12 -17.54 4.08
C VAL A 74 -2.66 -16.24 4.64
N PRO A 75 -3.40 -15.44 3.84
CA PRO A 75 -4.12 -14.27 4.32
C PRO A 75 -5.06 -14.60 5.47
N LYS A 76 -4.96 -13.85 6.57
CA LYS A 76 -5.86 -13.89 7.72
C LYS A 76 -7.04 -12.93 7.55
N VAL A 77 -6.76 -11.76 7.00
CA VAL A 77 -7.77 -10.76 6.61
C VAL A 77 -7.87 -10.80 5.08
N LEU A 78 -9.02 -10.46 4.53
CA LEU A 78 -9.19 -10.35 3.08
C LEU A 78 -8.98 -8.89 2.67
N PRO A 79 -8.36 -8.64 1.50
CA PRO A 79 -8.37 -7.31 0.91
C PRO A 79 -9.79 -6.78 0.74
N GLU A 80 -9.96 -5.46 0.85
CA GLU A 80 -11.20 -4.81 0.44
C GLU A 80 -11.25 -4.71 -1.08
N PHE A 81 -10.17 -4.21 -1.69
CA PHE A 81 -9.95 -4.22 -3.14
C PHE A 81 -8.46 -4.07 -3.48
N ALA A 82 -8.12 -4.30 -4.73
CA ALA A 82 -6.80 -4.09 -5.29
C ALA A 82 -6.89 -3.34 -6.64
N THR A 83 -5.80 -2.70 -7.03
CA THR A 83 -5.66 -2.03 -8.32
C THR A 83 -4.28 -2.32 -8.90
N ARG A 84 -4.20 -2.45 -10.22
CA ARG A 84 -2.92 -2.48 -10.93
C ARG A 84 -2.51 -1.06 -11.27
N VAL A 85 -1.31 -0.68 -10.86
CA VAL A 85 -0.75 0.65 -11.13
C VAL A 85 0.55 0.51 -11.91
N ILE A 86 0.71 1.33 -12.94
CA ILE A 86 1.93 1.38 -13.74
C ILE A 86 2.79 2.52 -13.21
N VAL A 87 3.93 2.16 -12.62
CA VAL A 87 4.85 3.09 -11.98
C VAL A 87 6.14 3.13 -12.79
N GLY A 88 6.23 4.11 -13.69
CA GLY A 88 7.31 4.15 -14.68
C GLY A 88 7.18 2.99 -15.67
N GLU A 89 8.13 2.04 -15.62
CA GLU A 89 8.10 0.81 -16.43
C GLU A 89 7.68 -0.43 -15.63
N ALA A 90 7.43 -0.29 -14.32
CA ALA A 90 7.06 -1.40 -13.45
C ALA A 90 5.54 -1.50 -13.28
N GLU A 91 5.02 -2.73 -13.35
CA GLU A 91 3.65 -3.04 -12.95
C GLU A 91 3.64 -3.40 -11.46
N MET A 92 2.87 -2.65 -10.68
CA MET A 92 2.71 -2.87 -9.25
C MET A 92 1.25 -3.16 -8.92
N LEU A 93 1.03 -3.94 -7.86
CA LEU A 93 -0.27 -4.09 -7.22
C LEU A 93 -0.33 -3.15 -6.01
N LYS A 94 -1.41 -2.38 -5.97
CA LYS A 94 -1.83 -1.57 -4.83
C LYS A 94 -3.01 -2.29 -4.18
N ILE A 95 -2.82 -2.85 -2.99
CA ILE A 95 -3.87 -3.54 -2.26
C ILE A 95 -4.35 -2.67 -1.10
N ILE A 96 -5.67 -2.53 -0.95
CA ILE A 96 -6.28 -1.87 0.19
C ILE A 96 -6.83 -2.92 1.14
N TRP A 97 -6.32 -2.92 2.36
CA TRP A 97 -6.81 -3.75 3.46
C TRP A 97 -7.52 -2.87 4.46
N VAL A 98 -8.69 -3.31 4.92
CA VAL A 98 -9.42 -2.70 6.02
C VAL A 98 -9.54 -3.74 7.13
N PHE A 99 -9.04 -3.41 8.32
CA PHE A 99 -9.05 -4.33 9.46
C PHE A 99 -9.32 -3.62 10.79
N GLY A 100 -10.06 -4.31 11.66
CA GLY A 100 -10.57 -3.70 12.90
C GLY A 100 -11.65 -2.67 12.60
N ASP A 101 -11.94 -1.81 13.58
CA ASP A 101 -13.09 -0.89 13.50
C ASP A 101 -12.82 0.33 12.60
N CYS A 102 -11.55 0.74 12.42
CA CYS A 102 -11.19 1.95 11.65
C CYS A 102 -9.80 1.93 10.96
N ASN A 103 -9.06 0.80 10.91
CA ASN A 103 -7.68 0.83 10.38
C ASN A 103 -7.62 0.37 8.92
N GLY A 104 -7.00 1.20 8.07
CA GLY A 104 -6.63 0.85 6.69
C GLY A 104 -5.13 0.58 6.54
N LEU A 105 -4.75 -0.30 5.62
CA LEU A 105 -3.38 -0.40 5.11
C LEU A 105 -3.41 -0.47 3.60
N SER A 106 -2.64 0.41 2.97
CA SER A 106 -2.42 0.38 1.53
C SER A 106 -1.06 -0.21 1.24
N VAL A 107 -0.99 -1.33 0.54
CA VAL A 107 0.26 -2.05 0.28
C VAL A 107 0.60 -1.96 -1.20
N TYR A 108 1.77 -1.44 -1.51
CA TYR A 108 2.34 -1.42 -2.86
C TYR A 108 3.43 -2.46 -2.98
N TYR A 109 3.34 -3.32 -3.99
CA TYR A 109 4.39 -4.27 -4.30
C TYR A 109 4.44 -4.60 -5.80
N SER A 110 5.62 -4.92 -6.32
CA SER A 110 5.79 -5.31 -7.72
C SER A 110 5.10 -6.63 -8.03
N VAL A 111 4.40 -6.75 -9.16
CA VAL A 111 3.79 -8.02 -9.58
C VAL A 111 4.85 -9.13 -9.59
N GLY A 112 4.52 -10.29 -9.03
CA GLY A 112 5.41 -11.45 -8.89
C GLY A 112 6.20 -11.48 -7.58
N LYS A 113 6.27 -10.39 -6.80
CA LYS A 113 7.09 -10.26 -5.59
C LYS A 113 6.83 -11.34 -4.55
N PHE A 114 5.56 -11.66 -4.30
CA PHE A 114 5.16 -12.67 -3.32
C PHE A 114 4.80 -14.02 -3.96
N GLY A 115 5.10 -14.18 -5.25
CA GLY A 115 4.82 -15.38 -6.01
C GLY A 115 3.43 -15.39 -6.67
N LYS A 116 3.31 -16.21 -7.70
CA LYS A 116 2.12 -16.27 -8.57
C LYS A 116 0.84 -16.66 -7.86
N GLU A 117 0.93 -17.49 -6.83
CA GLU A 117 -0.24 -17.90 -6.05
C GLU A 117 -0.85 -16.73 -5.27
N PHE A 118 0.01 -15.88 -4.69
CA PHE A 118 -0.46 -14.69 -4.00
C PHE A 118 -1.03 -13.66 -4.99
N ASP A 119 -0.37 -13.43 -6.12
CA ASP A 119 -0.90 -12.53 -7.16
C ASP A 119 -2.24 -13.03 -7.72
N ALA A 120 -2.39 -14.34 -7.91
CA ALA A 120 -3.65 -14.94 -8.33
C ALA A 120 -4.76 -14.75 -7.27
N PHE A 121 -4.42 -14.88 -5.99
CA PHE A 121 -5.35 -14.56 -4.90
C PHE A 121 -5.78 -13.09 -4.93
N ILE A 122 -4.82 -12.16 -5.10
CA ILE A 122 -5.12 -10.72 -5.17
C ILE A 122 -5.92 -10.36 -6.43
N ALA A 123 -5.76 -11.11 -7.53
CA ALA A 123 -6.47 -10.86 -8.77
C ALA A 123 -8.00 -10.91 -8.63
N ASP A 124 -8.53 -11.71 -7.71
CA ASP A 124 -9.96 -11.80 -7.42
C ASP A 124 -10.53 -10.52 -6.78
N TYR A 125 -9.66 -9.63 -6.29
CA TYR A 125 -10.00 -8.36 -5.66
C TYR A 125 -9.68 -7.14 -6.53
N ILE A 126 -9.15 -7.36 -7.74
CA ILE A 126 -8.81 -6.25 -8.63
C ILE A 126 -10.10 -5.63 -9.16
N ILE A 127 -10.26 -4.33 -8.90
CA ILE A 127 -11.30 -3.52 -9.54
C ILE A 127 -10.71 -2.91 -10.81
N GLU A 128 -11.43 -3.06 -11.93
CA GLU A 128 -11.12 -2.36 -13.18
C GLU A 128 -11.81 -0.99 -13.13
N ASP A 129 -11.02 0.08 -13.24
CA ASP A 129 -11.53 1.45 -13.44
C ASP A 129 -12.04 1.66 -14.88
#